data_AF-A0A960QQ97-F1
#
_entry.id   AF-A0A960QQ97-F1
#
_cell.length_a   1.000
_cell.length_b   1.000
_cell.length_c   1.000
_cell.angle_alpha   90.00
_cell.angle_beta   90.00
_cell.angle_gamma   90.00
#
_symmetry.space_group_name_H-M   'P 1'
#
loop_
_entity.id
_entity.type
_entity.pdbx_description
1 polymer ?
#
loop_
_entity_poly.entity_id
_entity_poly.type
_entity_poly.pdbx_seq_one_letter_code
_entity_poly.pdbx_strand_id
1 'polypeptide(L)'
;MSTYREPTPLDDPFPGANGVLKKDLSKTLESFIYTFEHEEQDRNCMSRQLHLNEGMMLERSKEIGGKIYLHMQELMQASTDFANGHGKIEMVYECLEFLRDELRT
;
A
#
# COMPACT_ATOMS: atom_id res chain seq x y z
N MET A 1 -37.52 14.32 4.22
CA MET A 1 -37.59 12.86 4.04
C MET A 1 -36.24 12.40 3.50
N SER A 2 -35.42 11.76 4.33
CA SER A 2 -34.09 11.28 3.94
C SER A 2 -34.26 9.89 3.33
N THR A 3 -33.93 9.73 2.05
CA THR A 3 -33.92 8.42 1.39
C THR A 3 -32.63 7.71 1.78
N TYR A 4 -32.65 7.02 2.91
CA TYR A 4 -31.65 5.99 3.22
C TYR A 4 -31.81 4.89 2.17
N ARG A 5 -30.84 4.79 1.25
CA ARG A 5 -30.74 3.68 0.32
C ARG A 5 -30.02 2.55 1.06
N GLU A 6 -30.68 1.41 1.24
CA GLU A 6 -30.03 0.23 1.80
C GLU A 6 -28.90 -0.23 0.87
N PRO A 7 -27.70 -0.53 1.41
CA PRO A 7 -26.60 -1.07 0.61
C PRO A 7 -27.03 -2.40 0.00
N THR A 8 -26.90 -2.52 -1.31
CA THR A 8 -27.21 -3.74 -2.04
C THR A 8 -26.03 -4.71 -2.02
N PRO A 9 -26.24 -6.03 -2.15
CA PRO A 9 -25.17 -7.03 -2.22
C PRO A 9 -24.16 -6.86 -3.37
N LEU A 10 -24.35 -5.86 -4.23
CA LEU A 10 -23.48 -5.47 -5.33
C LEU A 10 -22.55 -4.28 -4.97
N ASP A 11 -22.76 -3.65 -3.81
CA ASP A 11 -21.91 -2.55 -3.31
C ASP A 11 -20.62 -3.08 -2.66
N ASP A 12 -20.56 -4.39 -2.37
CA ASP A 12 -19.34 -5.12 -2.04
C ASP A 12 -19.03 -6.09 -3.20
N PRO A 13 -17.97 -5.87 -4.00
CA PRO A 13 -17.56 -6.84 -5.01
C PRO A 13 -16.94 -8.03 -4.28
N PHE A 14 -17.78 -8.96 -3.85
CA PHE A 14 -17.43 -10.19 -3.13
C PHE A 14 -16.67 -9.96 -1.81
N PRO A 15 -17.31 -10.16 -0.64
CA PRO A 15 -16.64 -10.02 0.66
C PRO A 15 -15.36 -10.87 0.81
N GLY A 16 -15.23 -11.96 0.05
CA GLY A 16 -14.03 -12.79 -0.02
C GLY A 16 -12.91 -12.24 -0.93
N ALA A 17 -13.24 -11.47 -1.97
CA ALA A 17 -12.25 -10.91 -2.90
C ALA A 17 -11.42 -9.81 -2.24
N ASN A 18 -12.02 -8.99 -1.39
CA ASN A 18 -11.31 -7.97 -0.62
C ASN A 18 -10.25 -8.62 0.31
N GLY A 19 -10.61 -9.71 1.01
CA GLY A 19 -9.66 -10.46 1.83
C GLY A 19 -8.50 -11.07 1.03
N VAL A 20 -8.75 -11.57 -0.18
CA VAL A 20 -7.70 -12.08 -1.08
C VAL A 20 -6.79 -10.94 -1.55
N LEU A 21 -7.37 -9.82 -1.99
CA LEU A 21 -6.61 -8.65 -2.46
C LEU A 21 -5.75 -8.04 -1.35
N LYS A 22 -6.27 -7.90 -0.13
CA LYS A 22 -5.50 -7.46 1.05
C LYS A 22 -4.32 -8.38 1.33
N LYS A 23 -4.52 -9.70 1.25
CA LYS A 23 -3.46 -10.69 1.47
C LYS A 23 -2.38 -10.63 0.40
N ASP A 24 -2.77 -10.48 -0.87
CA ASP A 24 -1.81 -10.37 -1.97
C ASP A 24 -1.02 -9.06 -1.86
N LEU A 25 -1.68 -7.94 -1.57
CA LEU A 25 -1.00 -6.67 -1.34
C LEU A 25 -0.04 -6.74 -0.15
N SER A 26 -0.43 -7.40 0.94
CA SER A 26 0.44 -7.60 2.11
C SER A 26 1.72 -8.36 1.74
N LYS A 27 1.63 -9.41 0.93
CA LYS A 27 2.81 -10.16 0.48
C LYS A 27 3.73 -9.33 -0.41
N THR A 28 3.17 -8.52 -1.29
CA THR A 28 3.97 -7.60 -2.12
C THR A 28 4.74 -6.62 -1.24
N LEU A 29 4.08 -6.04 -0.24
CA LEU A 29 4.72 -5.13 0.71
C LEU A 29 5.81 -5.82 1.53
N GLU A 30 5.57 -7.03 2.03
CA GLU A 30 6.58 -7.81 2.74
C GLU A 30 7.80 -8.10 1.86
N SER A 31 7.59 -8.47 0.59
CA SER A 31 8.70 -8.67 -0.36
C SER A 31 9.47 -7.38 -0.63
N PHE A 32 8.76 -6.25 -0.77
CA PHE A 32 9.36 -4.95 -0.99
C PHE A 32 10.25 -4.55 0.19
N ILE A 33 9.73 -4.64 1.42
CA ILE A 33 10.48 -4.36 2.65
C ILE A 33 11.67 -5.29 2.78
N TYR A 34 11.46 -6.60 2.61
CA TYR A 34 12.51 -7.60 2.75
C TYR A 34 13.70 -7.26 1.84
N THR A 35 13.48 -7.01 0.55
CA THR A 35 14.61 -6.72 -0.35
C THR A 35 15.22 -5.35 -0.08
N PHE A 36 14.43 -4.37 0.36
CA PHE A 36 14.98 -3.08 0.76
C PHE A 36 15.89 -3.18 1.99
N GLU A 37 15.52 -3.97 3.00
CA GLU A 37 16.33 -4.21 4.20
C GLU A 37 17.58 -5.04 3.92
N HIS A 38 17.48 -6.04 3.04
CA HIS A 38 18.64 -6.88 2.67
C HIS A 38 19.67 -6.14 1.80
N GLU A 39 19.25 -5.10 1.09
CA GLU A 39 20.12 -4.23 0.28
C GLU A 39 20.63 -3.03 1.10
N GLU A 40 20.73 -3.17 2.42
CA GLU A 40 21.23 -2.15 3.36
C GLU A 40 20.54 -0.79 3.20
N GLN A 41 19.25 -0.79 2.86
CA GLN A 41 18.43 0.41 2.69
C GLN A 41 18.96 1.35 1.58
N ASP A 42 19.58 0.78 0.54
CA ASP A 42 20.12 1.54 -0.59
C ASP A 42 19.02 2.30 -1.35
N ARG A 43 19.30 3.58 -1.64
CA ARG A 43 18.36 4.47 -2.34
C ARG A 43 18.11 4.05 -3.78
N ASN A 44 19.13 3.51 -4.46
CA ASN A 44 18.95 3.02 -5.82
C ASN A 44 18.11 1.74 -5.83
N CYS A 45 18.26 0.87 -4.82
CA CYS A 45 17.37 -0.25 -4.60
C CYS A 45 15.93 0.22 -4.42
N MET A 46 15.68 1.19 -3.53
CA MET A 46 14.34 1.77 -3.34
C MET A 46 13.75 2.30 -4.66
N SER A 47 14.53 3.09 -5.41
CA SER A 47 14.11 3.63 -6.70
C SER A 47 13.73 2.53 -7.71
N ARG A 48 14.55 1.47 -7.82
CA ARG A 48 14.25 0.31 -8.67
C ARG A 48 12.99 -0.42 -8.22
N GLN A 49 12.83 -0.64 -6.92
CA GLN A 49 11.67 -1.33 -6.37
C GLN A 49 10.37 -0.55 -6.59
N LEU A 50 10.40 0.79 -6.45
CA LEU A 50 9.26 1.64 -6.79
C LEU A 50 8.90 1.53 -8.27
N HIS A 51 9.89 1.66 -9.15
CA HIS A 51 9.65 1.56 -10.60
C HIS A 51 8.98 0.25 -11.01
N LEU A 52 9.30 -0.86 -10.33
CA LEU A 52 8.73 -2.18 -10.63
C LEU A 52 7.34 -2.40 -10.03
N ASN A 53 7.07 -1.87 -8.84
CA ASN A 53 5.91 -2.28 -8.04
C ASN A 53 4.87 -1.19 -7.81
N GLU A 54 5.22 0.09 -7.97
CA GLU A 54 4.36 1.24 -7.62
C GLU A 54 3.00 1.15 -8.31
N GLY A 55 2.98 0.98 -9.64
CA GLY A 55 1.73 0.90 -10.40
C GLY A 55 0.82 -0.24 -9.92
N MET A 56 1.39 -1.43 -9.70
CA MET A 56 0.64 -2.58 -9.21
C MET A 56 0.11 -2.35 -7.80
N MET A 57 0.93 -1.81 -6.89
CA MET A 57 0.52 -1.54 -5.51
C MET A 57 -0.58 -0.47 -5.43
N LEU A 58 -0.48 0.59 -6.24
CA LEU A 58 -1.50 1.64 -6.33
C LEU A 58 -2.81 1.12 -6.94
N GLU A 59 -2.75 0.31 -8.00
CA GLU A 59 -3.96 -0.29 -8.57
C GLU A 59 -4.65 -1.23 -7.59
N ARG A 60 -3.91 -2.14 -6.93
CA ARG A 60 -4.53 -3.07 -5.97
C ARG A 60 -5.06 -2.38 -4.73
N SER A 61 -4.35 -1.40 -4.19
CA SER A 61 -4.86 -0.60 -3.06
C SER A 61 -6.12 0.20 -3.45
N LYS A 62 -6.21 0.67 -4.70
CA LYS A 62 -7.41 1.33 -5.23
C LYS A 62 -8.60 0.37 -5.37
N GLU A 63 -8.36 -0.86 -5.80
CA GLU A 63 -9.39 -1.90 -5.88
C GLU A 63 -9.93 -2.32 -4.50
N ILE A 64 -9.05 -2.37 -3.50
CA ILE A 64 -9.45 -2.60 -2.10
C ILE A 64 -10.25 -1.41 -1.56
N GLY A 65 -9.82 -0.19 -1.90
CA GLY A 65 -10.47 1.05 -1.52
C GLY A 65 -10.24 1.44 -0.05
N GLY A 66 -11.05 2.40 0.43
CA GLY A 66 -10.95 2.91 1.79
C GLY A 66 -9.63 3.64 2.07
N LYS A 67 -9.14 3.53 3.32
CA LYS A 67 -7.89 4.17 3.76
C LYS A 67 -6.64 3.50 3.21
N ILE A 68 -6.73 2.25 2.75
CA ILE A 68 -5.61 1.50 2.19
C ILE A 68 -5.05 2.21 0.94
N TYR A 69 -5.92 2.77 0.10
CA TYR A 69 -5.46 3.57 -1.05
C TYR A 69 -4.71 4.83 -0.62
N LEU A 70 -5.24 5.55 0.38
CA LEU A 70 -4.60 6.76 0.91
C LEU A 70 -3.22 6.46 1.48
N HIS A 71 -3.12 5.47 2.37
CA HIS A 71 -1.85 5.08 2.99
C HIS A 71 -0.85 4.51 1.98
N MET A 72 -1.33 3.86 0.91
CA MET A 72 -0.46 3.46 -0.18
C MET A 72 0.15 4.67 -0.90
N GLN A 73 -0.63 5.71 -1.17
CA GLN A 73 -0.11 6.93 -1.80
C GLN A 73 0.92 7.62 -0.90
N GLU A 74 0.66 7.70 0.40
CA GLU A 74 1.61 8.24 1.39
C GLU A 74 2.92 7.44 1.42
N LEU A 75 2.83 6.11 1.38
CA LEU A 75 4.00 5.23 1.30
C LEU A 75 4.81 5.46 0.02
N MET A 76 4.15 5.53 -1.14
CA MET A 76 4.83 5.75 -2.43
C MET A 76 5.54 7.11 -2.45
N GLN A 77 4.90 8.15 -1.89
CA GLN A 77 5.49 9.48 -1.77
C GLN A 77 6.73 9.45 -0.86
N ALA A 78 6.60 8.91 0.36
CA ALA A 78 7.71 8.82 1.31
C ALA A 78 8.89 8.01 0.74
N SER A 79 8.59 6.91 0.04
CA SER A 79 9.59 6.06 -0.61
C SER A 79 10.30 6.80 -1.76
N THR A 80 9.55 7.58 -2.54
CA THR A 80 10.11 8.40 -3.63
C THR A 80 11.00 9.51 -3.09
N ASP A 81 10.57 10.19 -2.03
CA ASP A 81 11.35 11.22 -1.38
C ASP A 81 12.66 10.65 -0.82
N PHE A 82 12.61 9.48 -0.18
CA PHE A 82 13.79 8.78 0.30
C PHE A 82 14.72 8.38 -0.85
N ALA A 83 14.20 7.78 -1.92
CA ALA A 83 14.97 7.39 -3.10
C ALA A 83 15.71 8.58 -3.74
N ASN A 84 15.07 9.76 -3.76
CA ASN A 84 15.66 11.00 -4.27
C ASN A 84 16.62 11.68 -3.26
N GLY A 85 16.74 11.16 -2.03
CA GLY A 85 17.62 11.70 -1.00
C GLY A 85 17.07 12.90 -0.24
N HIS A 86 15.79 13.23 -0.41
CA HIS A 86 15.09 14.30 0.31
C HIS A 86 14.27 13.79 1.50
N GLY A 87 13.93 12.50 1.49
CA GLY A 87 13.14 11.83 2.51
C GLY A 87 14.00 11.11 3.56
N LYS A 88 13.35 10.82 4.67
CA LYS A 88 13.90 10.03 5.79
C LYS A 88 13.35 8.62 5.74
N ILE A 89 14.18 7.63 6.05
CA ILE A 89 13.75 6.24 6.02
C ILE A 89 12.70 5.95 7.10
N GLU A 90 12.77 6.66 8.21
CA GLU A 90 11.80 6.57 9.31
C GLU A 90 10.38 6.88 8.81
N MET A 91 10.22 7.85 7.89
CA MET A 91 8.92 8.16 7.29
C MET A 91 8.37 7.00 6.46
N VAL A 92 9.26 6.28 5.74
CA VAL A 92 8.86 5.09 4.97
C VAL A 92 8.34 4.01 5.92
N TYR A 93 9.06 3.77 7.03
CA TYR A 93 8.65 2.80 8.03
C TYR A 93 7.33 3.18 8.72
N GLU A 94 7.13 4.45 9.08
CA GLU A 94 5.87 4.93 9.64
C GLU A 94 4.68 4.68 8.68
N CYS A 95 4.83 5.02 7.39
CA CYS A 95 3.81 4.73 6.38
C CYS A 95 3.53 3.24 6.24
N LEU A 96 4.56 2.38 6.34
CA LEU A 96 4.41 0.93 6.29
C LEU A 96 3.64 0.38 7.48
N GLU A 97 3.87 0.90 8.69
CA GLU A 97 3.14 0.49 9.89
C GLU A 97 1.65 0.80 9.78
N PHE A 98 1.28 2.03 9.39
CA PHE A 98 -0.11 2.40 9.19
C PHE A 98 -0.81 1.53 8.15
N LEU A 99 -0.13 1.27 7.03
CA LEU A 99 -0.68 0.45 5.96
C LEU A 99 -0.85 -1.02 6.41
N ARG A 100 0.08 -1.57 7.19
CA ARG A 100 -0.03 -2.93 7.74
C ARG A 100 -1.21 -3.07 8.70
N ASP A 101 -1.46 -2.08 9.53
CA ASP A 101 -2.56 -2.13 10.49
C ASP A 101 -3.91 -2.12 9.76
N GLU A 102 -4.06 -1.30 8.72
CA GLU A 102 -5.28 -1.26 7.90
C GLU A 102 -5.49 -2.55 7.06
N LEU A 103 -4.40 -3.23 6.66
CA LEU A 103 -4.48 -4.52 5.97
C LEU A 103 -4.88 -5.69 6.89
N ARG A 104 -4.73 -5.54 8.21
CA ARG A 104 -5.09 -6.57 9.21
C ARG A 104 -6.55 -6.50 9.66
N THR A 105 -7.15 -5.31 9.60
CA THR A 105 -8.58 -5.08 9.84
C THR A 105 -9.46 -5.62 8.72
#